data_AF-A0AAW8I6V3-F1
#
_entry.id   AF-A0AAW8I6V3-F1
#
_cell.length_a   1.000
_cell.length_b   1.000
_cell.length_c   1.000
_cell.angle_alpha   90.00
_cell.angle_beta   90.00
_cell.angle_gamma   90.00
#
_symmetry.space_group_name_H-M   'P 1'
#
loop_
_entity.id
_entity.type
_entity.pdbx_description
1 polymer ?
#
loop_
_entity_poly.entity_id
_entity_poly.type
_entity_poly.pdbx_seq_one_letter_code
_entity_poly.pdbx_strand_id
1 'polypeptide(L)'
;VYKRQTRAYRLPAGRRAARRARCGVARRVPLIRDETGSVIVGRAQWLPAEEQALIHGEAVVDDTVLFDGDVAGVCIEPTLTLPGLRAAVDGAGKWRRWIGGRAAQLGTTGAAVLRDGVAAPRPVRRSTFYRNVEGWLLVR
;
A
#
# COMPACT_ATOMS: atom_id res chain seq x y z
N VAL A 1 -12.00 9.43 7.47
CA VAL A 1 -10.71 8.70 7.24
C VAL A 1 -10.89 7.16 7.29
N TYR A 2 -11.65 6.57 8.23
CA TYR A 2 -11.82 5.10 8.40
C TYR A 2 -12.65 4.30 7.35
N LYS A 3 -13.32 4.96 6.41
CA LYS A 3 -14.35 4.34 5.55
C LYS A 3 -13.80 3.41 4.45
N ARG A 4 -12.49 3.43 4.20
CA ARG A 4 -11.84 2.68 3.11
C ARG A 4 -11.03 1.46 3.57
N GLN A 5 -10.45 1.47 4.77
CA GLN A 5 -9.83 0.27 5.36
C GLN A 5 -10.86 -0.86 5.47
N THR A 6 -12.08 -0.54 5.92
CA THR A 6 -13.22 -1.47 5.93
C THR A 6 -13.53 -2.06 4.56
N ARG A 7 -13.27 -1.34 3.45
CA ARG A 7 -13.53 -1.83 2.09
C ARG A 7 -12.46 -2.80 1.60
N ALA A 8 -11.18 -2.53 1.87
CA ALA A 8 -10.07 -3.43 1.55
C ALA A 8 -10.23 -4.80 2.24
N TYR A 9 -10.68 -4.81 3.50
CA TYR A 9 -10.94 -6.04 4.25
C TYR A 9 -12.37 -6.57 4.16
N ARG A 10 -13.26 -5.89 3.41
CA ARG A 10 -14.72 -6.16 3.36
C ARG A 10 -15.35 -6.28 4.75
N LEU A 11 -14.86 -5.53 5.72
CA LEU A 11 -15.40 -5.49 7.07
C LEU A 11 -16.56 -4.48 7.12
N PRO A 12 -17.71 -4.83 7.72
CA PRO A 12 -18.73 -3.84 8.05
C PRO A 12 -18.16 -2.85 9.08
N ALA A 13 -18.71 -1.63 9.14
CA ALA A 13 -18.37 -0.62 10.14
C ALA A 13 -19.41 -0.57 11.29
N GLY A 14 -19.05 0.03 12.43
CA GLY A 14 -19.96 0.28 13.55
C GLY A 14 -20.42 -0.99 14.31
N ARG A 15 -21.65 -1.01 14.83
CA ARG A 15 -22.18 -2.12 15.67
C ARG A 15 -22.07 -3.51 15.01
N ARG A 16 -22.14 -3.58 13.68
CA ARG A 16 -21.97 -4.83 12.92
C ARG A 16 -20.51 -5.30 12.90
N ALA A 17 -19.55 -4.38 12.89
CA ALA A 17 -18.13 -4.67 13.06
C ALA A 17 -17.86 -5.25 14.45
N ALA A 18 -18.39 -4.61 15.49
CA ALA A 18 -18.24 -5.05 16.88
C ALA A 18 -18.83 -6.46 17.10
N ARG A 19 -20.02 -6.75 16.57
CA ARG A 19 -20.62 -8.09 16.65
C ARG A 19 -19.78 -9.15 15.92
N ARG A 20 -19.21 -8.83 14.75
CA ARG A 20 -18.31 -9.75 14.02
C ARG A 20 -16.98 -9.93 14.72
N ALA A 21 -16.40 -8.89 15.32
CA ALA A 21 -15.20 -9.03 16.12
C ALA A 21 -15.40 -10.00 17.31
N ARG A 22 -16.62 -10.07 17.87
CA ARG A 22 -16.95 -10.98 18.99
C ARG A 22 -17.32 -12.41 18.58
N CYS A 23 -17.91 -12.61 17.40
CA CYS A 23 -18.49 -13.91 17.01
C CYS A 23 -17.90 -14.49 15.72
N GLY A 24 -17.01 -13.78 15.06
CA GLY A 24 -16.44 -14.14 13.77
C GLY A 24 -15.29 -15.13 13.90
N VAL A 25 -14.98 -15.80 12.79
CA VAL A 25 -13.86 -16.76 12.72
C VAL A 25 -12.61 -16.02 12.24
N ALA A 26 -11.50 -16.18 12.97
CA ALA A 26 -10.21 -15.63 12.58
C ALA A 26 -9.65 -16.35 11.34
N ARG A 27 -9.32 -15.59 10.28
CA ARG A 27 -8.66 -16.09 9.07
C ARG A 27 -7.35 -15.37 8.86
N ARG A 28 -6.29 -16.12 8.57
CA ARG A 28 -4.99 -15.52 8.25
C ARG A 28 -5.04 -14.83 6.87
N VAL A 29 -4.64 -13.58 6.81
CA VAL A 29 -4.56 -12.77 5.58
C VAL A 29 -3.18 -12.12 5.46
N PRO A 30 -2.73 -11.74 4.26
CA PRO A 30 -1.45 -11.06 4.08
C PRO A 30 -1.34 -9.81 4.96
N LEU A 31 -0.17 -9.62 5.55
CA LEU A 31 0.23 -8.40 6.26
C LEU A 31 1.25 -7.67 5.41
N ILE A 32 1.01 -6.38 5.12
CA ILE A 32 1.97 -5.56 4.39
C ILE A 32 2.70 -4.63 5.36
N ARG A 33 4.03 -4.68 5.31
CA ARG A 33 4.95 -3.83 6.07
C ARG A 33 5.81 -3.01 5.13
N ASP A 34 6.40 -1.96 5.65
CA ASP A 34 7.50 -1.28 4.99
C ASP A 34 8.86 -1.59 5.63
N GLU A 35 9.93 -1.05 5.05
CA GLU A 35 11.31 -1.20 5.52
C GLU A 35 11.54 -0.66 6.95
N THR A 36 10.66 0.21 7.44
CA THR A 36 10.71 0.76 8.80
C THR A 36 10.03 -0.15 9.83
N GLY A 37 9.40 -1.24 9.38
CA GLY A 37 8.58 -2.12 10.20
C GLY A 37 7.15 -1.62 10.42
N SER A 38 6.79 -0.48 9.82
CA SER A 38 5.44 0.08 9.88
C SER A 38 4.48 -0.80 9.07
N VAL A 39 3.26 -0.99 9.58
CA VAL A 39 2.21 -1.74 8.89
C VAL A 39 1.27 -0.80 8.17
N ILE A 40 0.85 -1.17 6.95
CA ILE A 40 -0.27 -0.54 6.27
C ILE A 40 -1.48 -1.47 6.21
N VAL A 41 -2.66 -0.89 6.40
CA VAL A 41 -3.94 -1.60 6.39
C VAL A 41 -4.71 -1.20 5.13
N GLY A 42 -4.81 0.08 4.82
CA GLY A 42 -5.57 0.61 3.69
C GLY A 42 -4.75 0.78 2.41
N ARG A 43 -3.79 1.71 2.42
CA ARG A 43 -2.92 1.99 1.27
C ARG A 43 -1.65 2.72 1.70
N ALA A 44 -0.61 2.56 0.90
CA ALA A 44 0.52 3.47 0.87
C ALA A 44 0.56 4.27 -0.43
N GLN A 45 1.24 5.40 -0.40
CA GLN A 45 1.49 6.22 -1.58
C GLN A 45 2.94 6.68 -1.59
N TRP A 46 3.56 6.63 -2.76
CA TRP A 46 4.73 7.43 -3.07
C TRP A 46 4.25 8.66 -3.83
N LEU A 47 4.59 9.84 -3.33
CA LEU A 47 4.23 11.14 -3.90
C LEU A 47 5.50 11.95 -4.19
N PRO A 48 5.44 12.93 -5.11
CA PRO A 48 6.52 13.90 -5.25
C PRO A 48 6.88 14.52 -3.90
N ALA A 49 8.17 14.69 -3.62
CA ALA A 49 8.63 15.35 -2.41
C ALA A 49 8.48 16.87 -2.54
N GLU A 50 8.32 17.56 -1.42
CA GLU A 50 8.43 19.03 -1.31
C GLU A 50 7.70 19.79 -2.44
N GLU A 51 8.42 20.63 -3.20
CA GLU A 51 7.89 21.43 -4.32
C GLU A 51 8.04 20.73 -5.69
N GLN A 52 8.47 19.47 -5.72
CA GLN A 52 8.60 18.73 -6.97
C GLN A 52 7.23 18.34 -7.53
N ALA A 53 7.07 18.45 -8.85
CA ALA A 53 5.83 18.07 -9.53
C ALA A 53 5.72 16.55 -9.78
N LEU A 54 6.85 15.86 -9.89
CA LEU A 54 6.95 14.44 -10.26
C LEU A 54 7.98 13.73 -9.37
N ILE A 55 7.82 12.42 -9.24
CA ILE A 55 8.85 11.52 -8.71
C ILE A 55 9.71 11.10 -9.89
N HIS A 56 11.03 11.30 -9.78
CA HIS A 56 12.00 10.74 -10.70
C HIS A 56 12.68 9.51 -10.11
N GLY A 57 12.67 8.38 -10.82
CA GLY A 57 13.38 7.18 -10.39
C GLY A 57 12.83 5.91 -11.04
N GLU A 58 13.01 4.79 -10.33
CA GLU A 58 12.57 3.47 -10.78
C GLU A 58 11.78 2.78 -9.67
N ALA A 59 10.69 2.12 -10.05
CA ALA A 59 10.01 1.21 -9.15
C ALA A 59 9.67 -0.12 -9.80
N VAL A 60 9.73 -1.18 -8.99
CA VAL A 60 9.39 -2.55 -9.37
C VAL A 60 8.37 -3.14 -8.41
N VAL A 61 7.58 -4.08 -8.91
CA VAL A 61 6.76 -4.99 -8.11
C VAL A 61 7.25 -6.40 -8.40
N ASP A 62 7.87 -7.04 -7.40
CA ASP A 62 8.68 -8.25 -7.57
C ASP A 62 9.68 -8.10 -8.74
N ASP A 63 9.49 -8.84 -9.84
CA ASP A 63 10.32 -8.85 -11.05
C ASP A 63 9.77 -7.95 -12.17
N THR A 64 8.64 -7.27 -11.94
CA THR A 64 7.97 -6.45 -12.95
C THR A 64 8.25 -4.96 -12.72
N VAL A 65 8.80 -4.29 -13.73
CA VAL A 65 8.97 -2.82 -13.72
C VAL A 65 7.60 -2.14 -13.68
N LEU A 66 7.38 -1.32 -12.66
CA LEU A 66 6.19 -0.49 -12.51
C LEU A 66 6.35 0.83 -13.27
N PHE A 67 7.52 1.47 -13.14
CA PHE A 67 7.96 2.60 -13.95
C PHE A 67 9.48 2.78 -13.87
N ASP A 68 10.03 3.46 -14.86
CA ASP A 68 11.39 3.99 -14.89
C ASP A 68 11.30 5.39 -15.54
N GLY A 69 11.74 6.43 -14.84
CA GLY A 69 11.60 7.84 -15.20
C GLY A 69 10.68 8.64 -14.28
N ASP A 70 9.89 9.55 -14.87
CA ASP A 70 9.08 10.51 -14.14
C ASP A 70 7.60 10.11 -14.04
N VAL A 71 7.05 10.12 -12.81
CA VAL A 71 5.63 9.81 -12.54
C VAL A 71 5.01 10.78 -11.53
N ALA A 72 3.70 11.00 -11.64
CA ALA A 72 2.96 11.87 -10.70
C ALA A 72 2.78 11.25 -9.31
N GLY A 73 3.05 9.95 -9.17
CA GLY A 73 2.91 9.22 -7.92
C GLY A 73 2.64 7.74 -8.15
N VAL A 74 2.61 6.98 -7.07
CA VAL A 74 2.26 5.55 -7.06
C VAL A 74 1.33 5.27 -5.89
N CYS A 75 0.33 4.42 -6.12
CA CYS A 75 -0.53 3.87 -5.08
C CYS A 75 -0.21 2.39 -4.86
N ILE A 76 -0.09 1.99 -3.60
CA ILE A 76 0.17 0.62 -3.17
C ILE A 76 -0.96 0.19 -2.24
N GLU A 77 -1.61 -0.93 -2.53
CA GLU A 77 -2.72 -1.45 -1.74
C GLU A 77 -2.43 -2.89 -1.27
N PRO A 78 -2.63 -3.19 0.03
CA PRO A 78 -2.73 -4.55 0.50
C PRO A 78 -3.89 -5.28 -0.19
N THR A 79 -3.67 -6.57 -0.47
CA THR A 79 -4.68 -7.47 -1.02
C THR A 79 -4.94 -8.60 -0.03
N LEU A 80 -6.18 -9.10 -0.01
CA LEU A 80 -6.59 -10.19 0.88
C LEU A 80 -6.07 -11.56 0.45
N THR A 81 -5.62 -11.66 -0.80
CA THR A 81 -5.14 -12.88 -1.42
C THR A 81 -3.65 -12.74 -1.70
N LEU A 82 -2.99 -13.87 -1.94
CA LEU A 82 -1.64 -13.82 -2.50
C LEU A 82 -1.69 -13.17 -3.89
N PRO A 83 -0.63 -12.45 -4.32
CA PRO A 83 0.69 -12.39 -3.71
C PRO A 83 0.82 -11.45 -2.50
N GLY A 84 -0.17 -10.62 -2.19
CA GLY A 84 -0.26 -9.88 -0.93
C GLY A 84 -0.43 -8.38 -1.10
N LEU A 85 0.16 -7.78 -2.14
CA LEU A 85 -0.05 -6.37 -2.48
C LEU A 85 -0.23 -6.17 -3.98
N ARG A 86 -0.69 -4.97 -4.33
CA ARG A 86 -0.66 -4.47 -5.70
C ARG A 86 -0.22 -3.01 -5.72
N ALA A 87 0.45 -2.59 -6.78
CA ALA A 87 0.83 -1.21 -7.01
C ALA A 87 0.41 -0.73 -8.41
N ALA A 88 0.20 0.58 -8.54
CA ALA A 88 -0.10 1.22 -9.81
C ALA A 88 0.42 2.66 -9.81
N VAL A 89 0.97 3.11 -10.94
CA VAL A 89 1.27 4.52 -11.18
C VAL A 89 -0.03 5.33 -11.17
N ASP A 90 0.03 6.53 -10.60
CA ASP A 90 -1.01 7.53 -10.66
C ASP A 90 -1.07 8.08 -12.09
N GLY A 91 -2.10 7.71 -12.85
CA GLY A 91 -2.32 8.17 -14.22
C GLY A 91 -3.38 9.27 -14.32
N ALA A 92 -3.35 10.03 -15.43
CA ALA A 92 -4.32 11.06 -15.79
C ALA A 92 -5.69 10.51 -16.28
N GLY A 93 -5.83 9.18 -16.40
CA GLY A 93 -7.04 8.51 -16.90
C GLY A 93 -7.87 7.79 -15.82
N LYS A 94 -9.10 7.37 -16.19
CA LYS A 94 -10.04 6.67 -15.27
C LYS A 94 -9.57 5.28 -14.81
N TRP A 95 -8.58 4.68 -15.46
CA TRP A 95 -8.18 3.29 -15.22
C TRP A 95 -6.69 3.21 -14.94
N ARG A 96 -6.35 2.74 -13.73
CA ARG A 96 -4.96 2.46 -13.32
C ARG A 96 -4.63 1.01 -13.64
N ARG A 97 -3.49 0.76 -14.29
CA ARG A 97 -2.96 -0.59 -14.48
C ARG A 97 -2.29 -1.05 -13.19
N TRP A 98 -2.92 -2.03 -12.53
CA TRP A 98 -2.40 -2.62 -11.30
C TRP A 98 -1.45 -3.77 -11.60
N ILE A 99 -0.33 -3.81 -10.89
CA ILE A 99 0.63 -4.91 -10.88
C ILE A 99 0.57 -5.53 -9.48
N GLY A 100 0.33 -6.84 -9.40
CA GLY A 100 0.29 -7.59 -8.14
C GLY A 100 1.66 -8.21 -7.85
N GLY A 101 2.07 -8.23 -6.59
CA GLY A 101 3.32 -8.85 -6.16
C GLY A 101 3.42 -9.06 -4.66
N ARG A 102 4.58 -9.54 -4.22
CA ARG A 102 4.91 -9.69 -2.79
C ARG A 102 5.54 -8.42 -2.25
N ALA A 103 6.32 -7.72 -3.06
CA ALA A 103 6.99 -6.49 -2.70
C ALA A 103 6.86 -5.43 -3.79
N ALA A 104 6.81 -4.17 -3.39
CA ALA A 104 6.94 -3.01 -4.25
C ALA A 104 8.15 -2.21 -3.74
N GLN A 105 9.11 -1.93 -4.61
CA GLN A 105 10.36 -1.26 -4.27
C GLN A 105 10.53 0.00 -5.11
N LEU A 106 11.01 1.07 -4.50
CA LEU A 106 11.30 2.36 -5.14
C LEU A 106 12.76 2.74 -4.88
N GLY A 107 13.46 3.12 -5.95
CA GLY A 107 14.67 3.95 -5.91
C GLY A 107 14.36 5.29 -6.57
N THR A 108 14.66 6.40 -5.91
CA THR A 108 14.31 7.74 -6.41
C THR A 108 15.30 8.80 -5.94
N THR A 109 15.32 9.94 -6.62
CA THR A 109 16.02 11.14 -6.16
C THR A 109 15.35 11.76 -4.93
N GLY A 110 14.04 11.57 -4.79
CA GLY A 110 13.26 11.99 -3.63
C GLY A 110 11.76 11.71 -3.79
N ALA A 111 11.14 11.08 -2.78
CA ALA A 111 9.70 10.91 -2.69
C ALA A 111 9.18 11.08 -1.27
N ALA A 112 7.97 11.62 -1.13
CA ALA A 112 7.20 11.56 0.10
C ALA A 112 6.46 10.22 0.20
N VAL A 113 6.43 9.63 1.41
CA VAL A 113 5.71 8.37 1.66
C VAL A 113 4.51 8.64 2.56
N LEU A 114 3.32 8.26 2.13
CA LEU A 114 2.12 8.26 2.97
C LEU A 114 1.73 6.82 3.30
N ARG A 115 1.46 6.56 4.58
CA ARG A 115 1.01 5.28 5.13
C ARG A 115 -0.37 5.47 5.72
N ASP A 116 -1.40 4.92 5.08
CA ASP A 116 -2.79 5.09 5.53
C ASP A 116 -3.21 6.55 5.74
N GLY A 117 -2.62 7.46 4.95
CA GLY A 117 -2.85 8.91 5.02
C GLY A 117 -1.92 9.66 5.99
N VAL A 118 -1.02 8.96 6.71
CA VAL A 118 -0.01 9.56 7.58
C VAL A 118 1.30 9.71 6.82
N ALA A 119 1.80 10.93 6.68
CA ALA A 119 3.06 11.21 6.01
C ALA A 119 4.27 10.75 6.84
N ALA A 120 5.30 10.25 6.16
CA ALA A 120 6.63 10.08 6.73
C ALA A 120 7.21 11.44 7.16
N PRO A 121 8.09 11.49 8.18
CA PRO A 121 8.65 12.75 8.66
C PRO A 121 9.58 13.43 7.65
N ARG A 122 10.16 12.68 6.70
CA ARG A 122 11.11 13.21 5.70
C ARG A 122 10.93 12.50 4.35
N PRO A 123 11.26 13.17 3.24
CA PRO A 123 11.42 12.52 1.95
C PRO A 123 12.46 11.40 2.01
N VAL A 124 12.27 10.39 1.17
CA VAL A 124 13.15 9.22 1.09
C VAL A 124 13.70 9.05 -0.32
N ARG A 125 14.88 8.44 -0.43
CA ARG A 125 15.47 8.02 -1.71
C ARG A 125 15.19 6.55 -2.05
N ARG A 126 14.75 5.79 -1.05
CA ARG A 126 14.35 4.39 -1.18
C ARG A 126 13.15 4.13 -0.30
N SER A 127 12.23 3.32 -0.79
CA SER A 127 11.09 2.83 0.00
C SER A 127 10.69 1.45 -0.50
N THR A 128 10.26 0.57 0.39
CA THR A 128 9.85 -0.78 0.05
C THR A 128 8.67 -1.20 0.90
N PHE A 129 7.58 -1.60 0.23
CA PHE A 129 6.46 -2.28 0.88
C PHE A 129 6.52 -3.76 0.54
N TYR A 130 6.35 -4.64 1.52
CA TYR A 130 6.44 -6.08 1.32
C TYR A 130 5.44 -6.84 2.18
N ARG A 131 5.06 -8.02 1.69
CA ARG A 131 4.29 -8.99 2.46
C ARG A 131 5.18 -9.60 3.55
N ASN A 132 4.83 -9.36 4.80
CA ASN A 132 5.44 -10.03 5.94
C ASN A 132 5.20 -11.54 5.88
N VAL A 133 6.17 -12.33 6.35
CA VAL A 133 6.07 -13.81 6.35
C VAL A 133 4.88 -14.27 7.20
N GLU A 134 4.67 -13.63 8.34
CA GLU A 134 3.50 -13.85 9.18
C GLU A 134 2.35 -12.91 8.78
N GLY A 135 1.21 -13.50 8.47
CA GLY A 135 -0.03 -12.78 8.15
C GLY A 135 -0.82 -12.34 9.39
N TRP A 136 -1.76 -11.42 9.19
CA TRP A 136 -2.71 -11.01 10.22
C TRP A 136 -3.84 -12.00 10.41
N LEU A 137 -4.33 -12.14 11.63
CA LEU A 137 -5.59 -12.81 11.90
C LEU A 137 -6.73 -11.81 11.76
N LEU A 138 -7.47 -11.94 10.66
CA LEU A 138 -8.64 -11.12 10.38
C LEU A 138 -9.90 -11.86 10.84
N VAL A 139 -10.63 -11.26 11.77
CA VAL A 139 -11.92 -11.78 12.24
C VAL A 139 -13.04 -11.28 11.32
N ARG A 140 -13.83 -12.19 10.74
CA ARG A 140 -14.96 -11.89 9.83
C ARG A 140 -16.26 -12.53 10.24
#